data_AF-A0A543NJ17-F1
#
_entry.id   AF-A0A543NJ17-F1
#
_cell.length_a   1.000
_cell.length_b   1.000
_cell.length_c   1.000
_cell.angle_alpha   90.00
_cell.angle_beta   90.00
_cell.angle_gamma   90.00
#
_symmetry.space_group_name_H-M   'P 1'
#
loop_
_entity.id
_entity.type
_entity.pdbx_description
1 polymer ?
#
loop_
_entity_poly.entity_id
_entity_poly.type
_entity_poly.pdbx_seq_one_letter_code
_entity_poly.pdbx_strand_id
1 'polypeptide(L)'
;MSATTATVEESRAELETPQLILRRSGFAAAAPLFSADLAAASDLDQATQTVSSHGRRLWSEAARQETTDDRVLYWARLALIARLRSWQPSFQLGQRDRAALITRLEHASRGHDDLVFPPDDRLLGVIVTGFDPCGLDADIRASNSSGVAALALHGATFDLDGHTVVVRTALFPVRWRDFTGGMVESALSPHYTGGDGGTAPANAVVALGQGDEDCFVLETHSAAWRSDAADNEDVRAPGPVPLTGSGTPGPQWARSSLPHRTMVTESSGNVPVRENTSVVEVPAGSEEPVLRSDGPTAGSRAREGSGGNGLFNELAYRGAVLRDAASRNVPTGHIRTPPLRSGSDERRETTGPGIGISRAELVEQVRGMVPAALGGSTDTD
;
A
#
# COMPACT_ATOMS: atom_id res chain seq x y z
N MET A 1 7.60 -6.70 -20.53
CA MET A 1 7.50 -5.37 -21.16
C MET A 1 8.90 -4.82 -21.41
N SER A 2 9.09 -4.03 -22.47
CA SER A 2 10.38 -3.37 -22.73
C SER A 2 10.73 -2.39 -21.61
N ALA A 3 11.99 -2.35 -21.15
CA ALA A 3 12.37 -1.37 -20.13
C ALA A 3 12.48 0.06 -20.70
N THR A 4 12.37 0.24 -22.02
CA THR A 4 12.51 1.55 -22.69
C THR A 4 11.21 2.17 -23.19
N THR A 5 10.09 1.42 -23.17
CA THR A 5 8.77 1.91 -23.61
C THR A 5 7.97 2.33 -22.39
N ALA A 6 7.36 3.53 -22.43
CA ALA A 6 6.46 3.99 -21.38
C ALA A 6 5.25 3.06 -21.25
N THR A 7 4.80 2.84 -20.02
CA THR A 7 3.58 2.07 -19.75
C THR A 7 2.33 2.95 -19.86
N VAL A 8 1.13 2.35 -19.88
CA VAL A 8 -0.13 3.12 -19.91
C VAL A 8 -0.19 4.10 -18.73
N GLU A 9 0.16 3.62 -17.54
CA GLU A 9 0.22 4.41 -16.30
C GLU A 9 1.18 5.60 -16.43
N GLU A 10 2.40 5.36 -16.93
CA GLU A 10 3.43 6.39 -17.11
C GLU A 10 3.03 7.42 -18.17
N SER A 11 2.40 6.99 -19.28
CA SER A 11 1.89 7.90 -20.31
C SER A 11 0.80 8.84 -19.81
N ARG A 12 -0.03 8.40 -18.84
CA ARG A 12 -1.04 9.29 -18.22
C ARG A 12 -0.40 10.47 -17.48
N ALA A 13 0.83 10.34 -16.99
CA ALA A 13 1.52 11.43 -16.28
C ALA A 13 1.78 12.66 -17.18
N GLU A 14 1.78 12.52 -18.50
CA GLU A 14 1.95 13.62 -19.45
C GLU A 14 0.66 14.41 -19.71
N LEU A 15 -0.50 13.91 -19.27
CA LEU A 15 -1.78 14.59 -19.43
C LEU A 15 -1.83 15.91 -18.66
N GLU A 16 -2.69 16.83 -19.11
CA GLU A 16 -2.77 18.18 -18.54
C GLU A 16 -3.08 18.17 -17.04
N THR A 17 -3.96 17.29 -16.59
CA THR A 17 -4.40 17.23 -15.18
C THR A 17 -3.27 16.81 -14.22
N PRO A 18 -2.57 15.67 -14.41
CA PRO A 18 -1.37 15.34 -13.64
C PRO A 18 -0.31 16.44 -13.65
N GLN A 19 -0.06 17.03 -14.83
CA GLN A 19 0.89 18.13 -14.97
C GLN A 19 0.46 19.38 -14.18
N LEU A 20 -0.84 19.68 -14.11
CA LEU A 20 -1.36 20.77 -13.29
C LEU A 20 -1.20 20.50 -11.79
N ILE A 21 -1.45 19.27 -11.34
CA ILE A 21 -1.22 18.84 -9.94
C ILE A 21 0.25 19.04 -9.57
N LEU A 22 1.18 18.60 -10.43
CA LEU A 22 2.62 18.76 -10.19
C LEU A 22 3.07 20.23 -10.14
N ARG A 23 2.54 21.07 -11.04
CA ARG A 23 2.83 22.52 -11.05
C ARG A 23 2.38 23.25 -9.78
N ARG A 24 1.33 22.76 -9.12
CA ARG A 24 0.72 23.40 -7.93
C ARG A 24 1.18 22.82 -6.60
N SER A 25 1.94 21.72 -6.60
CA SER A 25 2.27 20.95 -5.39
C SER A 25 3.71 21.13 -4.90
N GLY A 26 4.54 21.93 -5.59
CA GLY A 26 5.96 22.04 -5.29
C GLY A 26 6.83 20.91 -5.87
N PHE A 27 6.24 19.93 -6.55
CA PHE A 27 6.95 18.80 -7.16
C PHE A 27 7.34 19.01 -8.63
N ALA A 28 6.98 20.16 -9.22
CA ALA A 28 7.28 20.49 -10.61
C ALA A 28 8.77 20.35 -10.99
N ALA A 29 9.68 20.61 -10.03
CA ALA A 29 11.12 20.53 -10.26
C ALA A 29 11.69 19.10 -10.17
N ALA A 30 10.93 18.10 -9.70
CA ALA A 30 11.44 16.75 -9.47
C ALA A 30 11.96 16.09 -10.75
N ALA A 31 11.14 16.06 -11.82
CA ALA A 31 11.52 15.46 -13.09
C ALA A 31 12.70 16.14 -13.80
N PRO A 32 12.78 17.49 -13.91
CA PRO A 32 13.94 18.14 -14.53
C PRO A 32 15.22 17.99 -13.72
N LEU A 33 15.19 18.07 -12.39
CA LEU A 33 16.36 17.82 -11.54
C LEU A 33 16.85 16.38 -11.68
N PHE A 34 15.93 15.41 -11.61
CA PHE A 34 16.25 14.00 -11.83
C PHE A 34 16.90 13.76 -13.20
N SER A 35 16.37 14.38 -14.26
CA SER A 35 16.93 14.25 -15.61
C SER A 35 18.35 14.81 -15.71
N ALA A 36 18.63 15.93 -15.04
CA ALA A 36 19.97 16.54 -15.02
C ALA A 36 20.98 15.64 -14.29
N ASP A 37 20.63 15.15 -13.10
CA ASP A 37 21.51 14.28 -12.30
C ASP A 37 21.70 12.91 -12.96
N LEU A 38 20.67 12.39 -13.62
CA LEU A 38 20.76 11.14 -14.38
C LEU A 38 21.67 11.29 -15.61
N ALA A 39 21.63 12.44 -16.29
CA ALA A 39 22.53 12.72 -17.40
C ALA A 39 24.00 12.88 -16.96
N ALA A 40 24.24 13.26 -15.69
CA ALA A 40 25.58 13.39 -15.13
C ALA A 40 26.18 12.06 -14.65
N ALA A 41 25.38 11.01 -14.47
CA ALA A 41 25.87 9.70 -14.04
C ALA A 41 26.78 9.04 -15.09
N SER A 42 28.01 8.69 -14.70
CA SER A 42 29.00 8.08 -15.59
C SER A 42 28.98 6.56 -15.64
N ASP A 43 28.28 5.92 -14.71
CA ASP A 43 28.22 4.46 -14.56
C ASP A 43 26.93 4.03 -13.83
N LEU A 44 26.73 2.71 -13.73
CA LEU A 44 25.55 2.11 -13.11
C LEU A 44 25.44 2.41 -11.61
N ASP A 45 26.57 2.53 -10.90
CA ASP A 45 26.56 2.77 -9.46
C ASP A 45 26.10 4.20 -9.17
N GLN A 46 26.62 5.19 -9.90
CA GLN A 46 26.15 6.57 -9.83
C GLN A 46 24.68 6.69 -10.24
N ALA A 47 24.25 5.99 -11.30
CA ALA A 47 22.84 5.98 -11.70
C ALA A 47 21.95 5.40 -10.59
N THR A 48 22.41 4.33 -9.92
CA THR A 48 21.71 3.71 -8.78
C THR A 48 21.62 4.68 -7.60
N GLN A 49 22.69 5.42 -7.30
CA GLN A 49 22.69 6.44 -6.24
C GLN A 49 21.75 7.59 -6.58
N THR A 50 21.76 8.09 -7.82
CA THR A 50 20.84 9.15 -8.28
C THR A 50 19.39 8.70 -8.13
N VAL A 51 19.04 7.53 -8.65
CA VAL A 51 17.69 6.97 -8.54
C VAL A 51 17.25 6.80 -7.09
N SER A 52 18.13 6.23 -6.25
CA SER A 52 17.87 6.07 -4.81
C SER A 52 17.57 7.39 -4.12
N SER A 53 18.40 8.41 -4.38
CA SER A 53 18.34 9.70 -3.71
C SER A 53 17.09 10.48 -4.11
N HIS A 54 16.76 10.49 -5.40
CA HIS A 54 15.55 11.13 -5.91
C HIS A 54 14.28 10.41 -5.45
N GLY A 55 14.28 9.08 -5.44
CA GLY A 55 13.14 8.31 -4.92
C GLY A 55 12.87 8.62 -3.44
N ARG A 56 13.90 8.55 -2.59
CA ARG A 56 13.77 8.87 -1.16
C ARG A 56 13.32 10.31 -0.94
N ARG A 57 13.86 11.26 -1.71
CA ARG A 57 13.43 12.65 -1.66
C ARG A 57 11.95 12.80 -2.00
N LEU A 58 11.45 12.16 -3.05
CA LEU A 58 10.02 12.18 -3.38
C LEU A 58 9.17 11.71 -2.20
N TRP A 59 9.56 10.59 -1.59
CA TRP A 59 8.86 10.04 -0.42
C TRP A 59 8.86 11.02 0.75
N SER A 60 10.03 11.47 1.18
CA SER A 60 10.16 12.34 2.35
C SER A 60 9.47 13.70 2.16
N GLU A 61 9.50 14.28 0.96
CA GLU A 61 8.78 15.52 0.67
C GLU A 61 7.26 15.31 0.67
N ALA A 62 6.77 14.17 0.17
CA ALA A 62 5.34 13.88 0.12
C ALA A 62 4.76 13.62 1.51
N ALA A 63 5.48 12.87 2.34
CA ALA A 63 5.11 12.56 3.71
C ALA A 63 5.10 13.81 4.64
N ARG A 64 5.81 14.88 4.29
CA ARG A 64 5.89 16.12 5.07
C ARG A 64 4.87 17.20 4.70
N GLN A 65 4.03 16.97 3.69
CA GLN A 65 3.05 17.98 3.29
C GLN A 65 1.98 18.17 4.38
N GLU A 66 1.68 19.43 4.70
CA GLU A 66 0.63 19.78 5.70
C GLU A 66 -0.75 19.24 5.28
N THR A 67 -1.07 19.37 3.99
CA THR A 67 -2.26 18.76 3.38
C THR A 67 -1.82 17.62 2.48
N THR A 68 -2.01 16.39 2.94
CA THR A 68 -1.58 15.20 2.21
C THR A 68 -2.43 14.94 0.96
N ASP A 69 -1.78 14.89 -0.20
CA ASP A 69 -2.36 14.50 -1.49
C ASP A 69 -1.49 13.41 -2.14
N ASP A 70 -2.00 12.17 -2.16
CA ASP A 70 -1.30 10.99 -2.68
C ASP A 70 -0.98 11.10 -4.17
N ARG A 71 -1.78 11.85 -4.92
CA ARG A 71 -1.60 12.07 -6.36
C ARG A 71 -0.29 12.78 -6.67
N VAL A 72 0.19 13.65 -5.79
CA VAL A 72 1.43 14.41 -6.01
C VAL A 72 2.62 13.47 -6.10
N LEU A 73 2.77 12.59 -5.10
CA LEU A 73 3.84 11.59 -5.08
C LEU A 73 3.70 10.63 -6.26
N TYR A 74 2.49 10.15 -6.50
CA TYR A 74 2.19 9.19 -7.57
C TYR A 74 2.59 9.73 -8.96
N TRP A 75 2.10 10.91 -9.33
CA TRP A 75 2.42 11.50 -10.64
C TRP A 75 3.90 11.89 -10.77
N ALA A 76 4.53 12.37 -9.69
CA ALA A 76 5.95 12.67 -9.71
C ALA A 76 6.79 11.41 -9.95
N ARG A 77 6.46 10.31 -9.23
CA ARG A 77 7.14 9.02 -9.40
C ARG A 77 7.05 8.51 -10.83
N LEU A 78 5.86 8.53 -11.43
CA LEU A 78 5.65 8.09 -12.81
C LEU A 78 6.43 8.96 -13.81
N ALA A 79 6.49 10.27 -13.59
CA ALA A 79 7.29 11.16 -14.42
C ALA A 79 8.79 10.80 -14.34
N LEU A 80 9.32 10.50 -13.15
CA LEU A 80 10.73 10.07 -13.00
C LEU A 80 10.97 8.71 -13.67
N ILE A 81 10.06 7.75 -13.53
CA ILE A 81 10.18 6.43 -14.18
C ILE A 81 10.19 6.60 -15.71
N ALA A 82 9.30 7.41 -16.28
CA ALA A 82 9.26 7.68 -17.72
C ALA A 82 10.59 8.29 -18.24
N ARG A 83 11.20 9.20 -17.47
CA ARG A 83 12.54 9.75 -17.77
C ARG A 83 13.60 8.67 -17.72
N LEU A 84 13.57 7.82 -16.69
CA LEU A 84 14.52 6.73 -16.55
C LEU A 84 14.38 5.67 -17.66
N ARG A 85 13.18 5.43 -18.20
CA ARG A 85 13.00 4.53 -19.35
C ARG A 85 13.60 5.07 -20.64
N SER A 86 13.39 6.36 -20.90
CA SER A 86 13.83 7.03 -22.12
C SER A 86 15.30 7.48 -22.10
N TRP A 87 15.92 7.53 -20.92
CA TRP A 87 17.31 7.96 -20.75
C TRP A 87 18.32 7.09 -21.51
N GLN A 88 19.24 7.72 -22.22
CA GLN A 88 20.35 7.05 -22.91
C GLN A 88 21.68 7.51 -22.28
N PRO A 89 22.29 6.69 -21.41
CA PRO A 89 23.58 7.02 -20.81
C PRO A 89 24.73 7.03 -21.83
N SER A 90 25.84 7.67 -21.44
CA SER A 90 27.12 7.57 -22.15
C SER A 90 27.82 6.22 -21.98
N PHE A 91 27.42 5.44 -20.98
CA PHE A 91 27.90 4.08 -20.70
C PHE A 91 26.90 3.00 -21.15
N GLN A 92 27.35 1.75 -21.23
CA GLN A 92 26.49 0.63 -21.59
C GLN A 92 25.47 0.34 -20.49
N LEU A 93 24.18 0.48 -20.79
CA LEU A 93 23.09 0.13 -19.88
C LEU A 93 22.15 -0.89 -20.54
N GLY A 94 22.21 -2.14 -20.07
CA GLY A 94 21.35 -3.21 -20.53
C GLY A 94 19.90 -3.09 -20.04
N GLN A 95 19.00 -3.87 -20.65
CA GLN A 95 17.58 -3.92 -20.24
C GLN A 95 17.40 -4.39 -18.79
N ARG A 96 18.24 -5.33 -18.33
CA ARG A 96 18.21 -5.85 -16.95
C ARG A 96 18.57 -4.77 -15.93
N ASP A 97 19.66 -4.05 -16.17
CA ASP A 97 20.12 -2.99 -15.26
C ASP A 97 19.14 -1.81 -15.25
N ARG A 98 18.58 -1.44 -16.41
CA ARG A 98 17.51 -0.44 -16.47
C ARG A 98 16.28 -0.87 -15.68
N ALA A 99 15.85 -2.12 -15.81
CA ALA A 99 14.75 -2.65 -15.00
C ALA A 99 15.08 -2.61 -13.50
N ALA A 100 16.32 -2.94 -13.11
CA ALA A 100 16.77 -2.86 -11.73
C ALA A 100 16.76 -1.41 -11.19
N LEU A 101 17.18 -0.43 -12.00
CA LEU A 101 17.07 0.99 -11.65
C LEU A 101 15.60 1.40 -11.47
N ILE A 102 14.69 0.96 -12.34
CA ILE A 102 13.25 1.25 -12.20
C ILE A 102 12.70 0.63 -10.91
N THR A 103 12.99 -0.65 -10.63
CA THR A 103 12.62 -1.30 -9.37
C THR A 103 13.18 -0.54 -8.18
N ARG A 104 14.44 -0.09 -8.24
CA ARG A 104 15.06 0.69 -7.18
C ARG A 104 14.32 2.01 -6.93
N LEU A 105 13.93 2.72 -7.98
CA LEU A 105 13.16 3.97 -7.90
C LEU A 105 11.79 3.74 -7.24
N GLU A 106 11.11 2.67 -7.65
CA GLU A 106 9.82 2.25 -7.08
C GLU A 106 9.96 2.03 -5.57
N HIS A 107 10.91 1.21 -5.11
CA HIS A 107 11.13 0.98 -3.69
C HIS A 107 11.47 2.26 -2.91
N ALA A 108 12.42 3.07 -3.41
CA ALA A 108 12.85 4.30 -2.73
C ALA A 108 11.73 5.33 -2.58
N SER A 109 10.82 5.42 -3.55
CA SER A 109 9.76 6.44 -3.58
C SER A 109 8.45 6.00 -2.93
N ARG A 110 8.40 4.78 -2.39
CA ARG A 110 7.21 4.17 -1.78
C ARG A 110 7.31 4.01 -0.26
N GLY A 111 8.37 4.52 0.35
CA GLY A 111 8.63 4.36 1.78
C GLY A 111 9.15 2.98 2.18
N HIS A 112 9.43 2.08 1.23
CA HIS A 112 9.94 0.74 1.54
C HIS A 112 11.31 0.80 2.22
N ASP A 113 12.16 1.75 1.82
CA ASP A 113 13.46 2.01 2.45
C ASP A 113 13.34 2.58 3.88
N ASP A 114 12.20 3.17 4.23
CA ASP A 114 11.99 3.92 5.47
C ASP A 114 11.26 3.08 6.54
N LEU A 115 10.94 1.81 6.23
CA LEU A 115 10.41 0.83 7.20
C LEU A 115 11.53 0.39 8.16
N VAL A 116 12.04 1.31 8.98
CA VAL A 116 13.13 1.06 9.91
C VAL A 116 12.68 1.36 11.33
N PHE A 117 12.81 0.36 12.21
CA PHE A 117 12.54 0.48 13.64
C PHE A 117 13.85 0.22 14.40
N PRO A 118 14.32 1.17 15.23
CA PRO A 118 15.48 0.91 16.06
C PRO A 118 15.13 -0.12 17.15
N PRO A 119 16.10 -0.95 17.58
CA PRO A 119 15.89 -1.93 18.64
C PRO A 119 15.84 -1.24 20.01
N ASP A 120 14.67 -0.70 20.35
CA ASP A 120 14.37 -0.03 21.62
C ASP A 120 13.08 -0.61 22.19
N ASP A 121 13.13 -1.13 23.42
CA ASP A 121 12.01 -1.79 24.08
C ASP A 121 10.89 -0.81 24.47
N ARG A 122 11.18 0.49 24.50
CA ARG A 122 10.18 1.55 24.70
C ARG A 122 9.42 1.91 23.43
N LEU A 123 9.85 1.40 22.27
CA LEU A 123 9.23 1.70 20.99
C LEU A 123 8.37 0.54 20.50
N LEU A 124 7.14 0.87 20.10
CA LEU A 124 6.26 -0.07 19.40
C LEU A 124 6.20 0.35 17.93
N GLY A 125 6.80 -0.44 17.05
CA GLY A 125 6.81 -0.17 15.61
C GLY A 125 5.54 -0.66 14.94
N VAL A 126 4.76 0.24 14.33
CA VAL A 126 3.59 -0.15 13.53
C VAL A 126 3.81 0.21 12.07
N ILE A 127 3.58 -0.76 11.19
CA ILE A 127 3.57 -0.52 9.75
C ILE A 127 2.13 -0.28 9.32
N VAL A 128 1.87 0.84 8.65
CA VAL A 128 0.59 1.10 7.97
C VAL A 128 0.84 1.20 6.47
N THR A 129 0.23 0.33 5.67
CA THR A 129 0.40 0.38 4.21
C THR A 129 -0.82 1.03 3.56
N GLY A 130 -0.60 1.63 2.39
CA GLY A 130 -1.67 2.13 1.52
C GLY A 130 -1.38 1.82 0.06
N PHE A 131 -2.22 2.32 -0.85
CA PHE A 131 -2.07 2.12 -2.28
C PHE A 131 -1.99 3.43 -3.06
N ASP A 132 -1.36 3.35 -4.22
CA ASP A 132 -1.42 4.40 -5.24
C ASP A 132 -2.88 4.68 -5.70
N PRO A 133 -3.16 5.85 -6.30
CA PRO A 133 -4.39 6.12 -7.02
C PRO A 133 -4.79 5.02 -8.02
N CYS A 134 -6.08 4.73 -8.12
CA CYS A 134 -6.66 3.77 -9.07
C CYS A 134 -7.96 4.31 -9.68
N GLY A 135 -8.49 3.63 -10.71
CA GLY A 135 -9.69 4.08 -11.42
C GLY A 135 -9.45 5.27 -12.36
N LEU A 136 -8.22 5.40 -12.84
CA LEU A 136 -7.72 6.58 -13.57
C LEU A 136 -8.33 6.78 -14.97
N ASP A 137 -8.88 5.71 -15.56
CA ASP A 137 -9.62 5.82 -16.83
C ASP A 137 -11.01 6.44 -16.64
N ALA A 138 -11.62 6.23 -15.47
CA ALA A 138 -12.88 6.86 -15.13
C ALA A 138 -12.67 8.31 -14.66
N ASP A 139 -11.65 8.55 -13.84
CA ASP A 139 -11.27 9.90 -13.42
C ASP A 139 -9.75 10.01 -13.20
N ILE A 140 -9.07 10.76 -14.08
CA ILE A 140 -7.64 11.03 -13.96
C ILE A 140 -7.27 11.82 -12.69
N ARG A 141 -8.27 12.42 -12.02
CA ARG A 141 -8.10 13.15 -10.75
C ARG A 141 -8.27 12.24 -9.53
N ALA A 142 -8.57 10.95 -9.72
CA ALA A 142 -8.81 10.02 -8.64
C ALA A 142 -7.64 10.02 -7.63
N SER A 143 -8.02 9.95 -6.37
CA SER A 143 -7.15 9.83 -5.20
C SER A 143 -7.57 8.55 -4.47
N ASN A 144 -6.68 7.98 -3.68
CA ASN A 144 -6.93 6.78 -2.91
C ASN A 144 -6.85 7.11 -1.40
N SER A 145 -7.95 6.92 -0.67
CA SER A 145 -7.99 7.21 0.77
C SER A 145 -6.92 6.43 1.55
N SER A 146 -6.63 5.19 1.16
CA SER A 146 -5.55 4.41 1.80
C SER A 146 -4.17 5.05 1.61
N GLY A 147 -3.89 5.61 0.43
CA GLY A 147 -2.64 6.29 0.13
C GLY A 147 -2.49 7.61 0.88
N VAL A 148 -3.57 8.40 0.94
CA VAL A 148 -3.62 9.64 1.73
C VAL A 148 -3.37 9.37 3.21
N ALA A 149 -4.06 8.38 3.79
CA ALA A 149 -3.87 8.02 5.19
C ALA A 149 -2.44 7.56 5.48
N ALA A 150 -1.89 6.65 4.65
CA ALA A 150 -0.53 6.14 4.84
C ALA A 150 0.55 7.24 4.74
N LEU A 151 0.40 8.19 3.82
CA LEU A 151 1.32 9.33 3.74
C LEU A 151 1.22 10.25 4.96
N ALA A 152 0.01 10.57 5.40
CA ALA A 152 -0.22 11.48 6.53
C ALA A 152 0.24 10.89 7.88
N LEU A 153 0.19 9.57 8.02
CA LEU A 153 0.64 8.88 9.23
C LEU A 153 2.14 8.58 9.24
N HIS A 154 2.88 8.82 8.15
CA HIS A 154 4.30 8.50 8.11
C HIS A 154 5.08 9.30 9.16
N GLY A 155 5.75 8.62 10.09
CA GLY A 155 6.48 9.28 11.16
C GLY A 155 5.64 9.70 12.35
N ALA A 156 4.33 9.42 12.35
CA ALA A 156 3.47 9.71 13.49
C ALA A 156 3.91 8.94 14.73
N THR A 157 3.85 9.60 15.87
CA THR A 157 4.08 9.00 17.19
C THR A 157 2.91 9.24 18.13
N PHE A 158 2.74 8.33 19.07
CA PHE A 158 1.75 8.41 20.13
C PHE A 158 2.22 7.63 21.36
N ASP A 159 1.77 8.06 22.53
CA ASP A 159 2.03 7.35 23.78
C ASP A 159 0.96 6.28 24.00
N LEU A 160 1.38 5.07 24.36
CA LEU A 160 0.52 3.94 24.70
C LEU A 160 1.15 3.15 25.84
N ASP A 161 0.51 3.17 27.02
CA ASP A 161 0.94 2.41 28.20
C ASP A 161 2.43 2.53 28.53
N GLY A 162 2.96 3.76 28.48
CA GLY A 162 4.37 4.05 28.78
C GLY A 162 5.36 3.77 27.64
N HIS A 163 4.89 3.27 26.51
CA HIS A 163 5.64 3.08 25.27
C HIS A 163 5.34 4.22 24.29
N THR A 164 6.29 4.51 23.41
CA THR A 164 6.07 5.39 22.26
C THR A 164 5.85 4.53 21.03
N VAL A 165 4.64 4.57 20.49
CA VAL A 165 4.36 3.93 19.21
C VAL A 165 4.87 4.80 18.09
N VAL A 166 5.53 4.18 17.11
CA VAL A 166 6.11 4.84 15.94
C VAL A 166 5.51 4.22 14.70
N VAL A 167 4.86 5.05 13.88
CA VAL A 167 4.29 4.62 12.61
C VAL A 167 5.30 4.80 11.49
N ARG A 168 5.52 3.72 10.73
CA ARG A 168 6.17 3.75 9.43
C ARG A 168 5.18 3.27 8.39
N THR A 169 5.29 3.81 7.19
CA THR A 169 4.29 3.56 6.15
C THR A 169 4.93 3.25 4.82
N ALA A 170 4.18 2.52 4.00
CA ALA A 170 4.58 2.12 2.67
C ALA A 170 3.40 2.18 1.71
N LEU A 171 3.66 2.54 0.44
CA LEU A 171 2.64 2.55 -0.62
C LEU A 171 2.90 1.46 -1.66
N PHE A 172 1.89 0.64 -1.94
CA PHE A 172 1.95 -0.38 -2.97
C PHE A 172 1.27 0.07 -4.27
N PRO A 173 1.80 -0.34 -5.44
CA PRO A 173 1.18 -0.03 -6.72
C PRO A 173 -0.09 -0.83 -6.93
N VAL A 174 -1.04 -0.28 -7.69
CA VAL A 174 -2.19 -1.03 -8.20
C VAL A 174 -1.78 -1.70 -9.52
N ARG A 175 -0.81 -2.64 -9.46
CA ARG A 175 -0.27 -3.41 -10.59
C ARG A 175 0.06 -4.86 -10.23
N TRP A 176 -0.42 -5.82 -11.02
CA TRP A 176 -0.27 -7.27 -10.75
C TRP A 176 1.17 -7.76 -10.84
N ARG A 177 1.96 -7.18 -11.76
CA ARG A 177 3.33 -7.60 -12.02
C ARG A 177 4.26 -7.37 -10.83
N ASP A 178 4.04 -6.31 -10.06
CA ASP A 178 4.89 -5.94 -8.92
C ASP A 178 4.69 -6.92 -7.76
N PHE A 179 3.45 -7.34 -7.51
CA PHE A 179 3.12 -8.36 -6.52
C PHE A 179 3.66 -9.73 -6.93
N THR A 180 3.50 -10.08 -8.21
CA THR A 180 4.08 -11.30 -8.78
C THR A 180 5.62 -11.30 -8.70
N GLY A 181 6.24 -10.12 -8.83
CA GLY A 181 7.68 -9.90 -8.71
C GLY A 181 8.22 -9.93 -7.28
N GLY A 182 7.38 -10.14 -6.27
CA GLY A 182 7.80 -10.27 -4.87
C GLY A 182 7.95 -8.94 -4.12
N MET A 183 7.32 -7.85 -4.59
CA MET A 183 7.45 -6.53 -3.95
C MET A 183 6.93 -6.54 -2.50
N VAL A 184 5.85 -7.27 -2.22
CA VAL A 184 5.28 -7.39 -0.86
C VAL A 184 6.24 -8.11 0.08
N GLU A 185 6.75 -9.25 -0.36
CA GLU A 185 7.70 -10.05 0.41
C GLU A 185 8.99 -9.29 0.69
N SER A 186 9.53 -8.61 -0.34
CA SER A 186 10.70 -7.76 -0.22
C SER A 186 10.52 -6.64 0.81
N ALA A 187 9.34 -5.99 0.84
CA ALA A 187 9.06 -4.90 1.75
C ALA A 187 8.70 -5.36 3.18
N LEU A 188 7.95 -6.46 3.35
CA LEU A 188 7.34 -6.79 4.64
C LEU A 188 7.99 -7.97 5.37
N SER A 189 8.63 -8.92 4.67
CA SER A 189 9.22 -10.11 5.30
C SER A 189 10.22 -9.78 6.44
N PRO A 190 11.09 -8.75 6.32
CA PRO A 190 12.02 -8.38 7.41
C PRO A 190 11.32 -7.99 8.71
N HIS A 191 10.07 -7.52 8.64
CA HIS A 191 9.32 -7.01 9.78
C HIS A 191 8.52 -8.08 10.52
N TYR A 192 8.38 -9.27 9.95
CA TYR A 192 7.79 -10.42 10.64
C TYR A 192 8.84 -11.29 11.33
N THR A 193 10.01 -11.42 10.71
CA THR A 193 11.07 -12.33 11.19
C THR A 193 12.07 -11.62 12.10
N GLY A 194 12.28 -10.31 11.93
CA GLY A 194 13.41 -9.59 12.50
C GLY A 194 14.68 -9.97 11.74
N GLY A 195 15.00 -9.21 10.69
CA GLY A 195 16.07 -9.56 9.77
C GLY A 195 17.48 -9.09 10.18
N ASP A 196 18.48 -9.63 9.49
CA ASP A 196 19.93 -9.33 9.60
C ASP A 196 20.33 -7.87 9.28
N GLY A 197 19.36 -6.99 9.02
CA GLY A 197 19.54 -5.58 8.64
C GLY A 197 19.42 -4.56 9.77
N GLY A 198 19.31 -5.02 11.03
CA GLY A 198 19.27 -4.14 12.21
C GLY A 198 17.93 -3.43 12.47
N THR A 199 16.88 -3.74 11.72
CA THR A 199 15.51 -3.28 12.00
C THR A 199 14.81 -4.25 12.94
N ALA A 200 14.19 -3.73 13.99
CA ALA A 200 13.33 -4.54 14.84
C ALA A 200 12.09 -5.00 14.03
N PRO A 201 11.60 -6.23 14.25
CA PRO A 201 10.31 -6.63 13.71
C PRO A 201 9.19 -5.73 14.24
N ALA A 202 8.15 -5.57 13.43
CA ALA A 202 7.01 -4.73 13.76
C ALA A 202 6.18 -5.35 14.89
N ASN A 203 5.49 -4.49 15.63
CA ASN A 203 4.49 -4.86 16.62
C ASN A 203 3.09 -5.01 16.00
N ALA A 204 2.83 -4.38 14.86
CA ALA A 204 1.65 -4.64 14.04
C ALA A 204 1.89 -4.23 12.57
N VAL A 205 1.17 -4.86 11.65
CA VAL A 205 1.12 -4.50 10.23
C VAL A 205 -0.34 -4.33 9.80
N VAL A 206 -0.72 -3.10 9.47
CA VAL A 206 -2.08 -2.73 9.08
C VAL A 206 -2.09 -2.39 7.60
N ALA A 207 -2.74 -3.21 6.78
CA ALA A 207 -2.94 -2.91 5.38
C ALA A 207 -4.21 -2.08 5.18
N LEU A 208 -4.10 -0.88 4.62
CA LEU A 208 -5.25 -0.08 4.21
C LEU A 208 -5.55 -0.30 2.73
N GLY A 209 -6.83 -0.37 2.38
CA GLY A 209 -7.31 -0.36 1.00
C GLY A 209 -8.56 0.50 0.90
N GLN A 210 -8.75 1.24 -0.20
CA GLN A 210 -9.97 2.02 -0.35
C GLN A 210 -11.17 1.08 -0.61
N GLY A 211 -12.24 1.28 0.16
CA GLY A 211 -13.55 0.68 -0.08
C GLY A 211 -14.53 1.64 -0.75
N ASP A 212 -15.76 1.20 -0.82
CA ASP A 212 -16.92 1.87 -1.40
C ASP A 212 -17.97 2.28 -0.35
N GLU A 213 -17.75 1.89 0.90
CA GLU A 213 -18.66 2.14 2.02
C GLU A 213 -18.31 3.43 2.78
N ASP A 214 -19.26 4.02 3.48
CA ASP A 214 -19.08 5.22 4.31
C ASP A 214 -18.52 4.91 5.72
N CYS A 215 -17.98 3.71 5.92
CA CYS A 215 -17.42 3.22 7.18
C CYS A 215 -16.07 2.51 6.95
N PHE A 216 -15.35 2.30 8.05
CA PHE A 216 -14.16 1.45 8.04
C PHE A 216 -14.57 -0.01 8.22
N VAL A 217 -13.99 -0.90 7.41
CA VAL A 217 -14.34 -2.33 7.44
C VAL A 217 -13.11 -3.17 7.71
N LEU A 218 -13.13 -3.91 8.81
CA LEU A 218 -12.09 -4.86 9.19
C LEU A 218 -12.32 -6.18 8.46
N GLU A 219 -11.41 -6.52 7.55
CA GLU A 219 -11.55 -7.67 6.67
C GLU A 219 -10.96 -8.93 7.30
N THR A 220 -11.82 -9.91 7.58
CA THR A 220 -11.44 -11.10 8.35
C THR A 220 -10.66 -12.12 7.53
N HIS A 221 -10.99 -12.28 6.25
CA HIS A 221 -10.45 -13.34 5.41
C HIS A 221 -9.93 -12.77 4.09
N SER A 222 -8.70 -13.13 3.72
CA SER A 222 -8.12 -12.82 2.43
C SER A 222 -8.01 -14.09 1.57
N ALA A 223 -8.29 -13.97 0.29
CA ALA A 223 -8.34 -15.08 -0.67
C ALA A 223 -7.07 -15.18 -1.52
N ALA A 224 -6.64 -16.40 -1.79
CA ALA A 224 -5.56 -16.72 -2.73
C ALA A 224 -6.02 -16.71 -4.21
N TRP A 225 -6.85 -15.74 -4.60
CA TRP A 225 -7.42 -15.65 -5.94
C TRP A 225 -7.47 -14.19 -6.43
N ARG A 226 -7.15 -13.99 -7.71
CA ARG A 226 -7.26 -12.72 -8.44
C ARG A 226 -8.51 -12.73 -9.31
N SER A 227 -9.30 -11.66 -9.26
CA SER A 227 -10.33 -11.42 -10.29
C SER A 227 -9.70 -11.14 -11.65
N ASP A 228 -10.57 -11.05 -12.66
CA ASP A 228 -10.21 -10.55 -13.98
C ASP A 228 -10.14 -9.00 -14.03
N ALA A 229 -10.09 -8.30 -12.89
CA ALA A 229 -9.99 -6.84 -12.89
C ALA A 229 -8.67 -6.37 -13.53
N ALA A 230 -8.76 -5.33 -14.36
CA ALA A 230 -7.60 -4.67 -14.94
C ALA A 230 -6.91 -3.82 -13.86
N ASP A 231 -5.59 -3.81 -13.88
CA ASP A 231 -4.76 -2.96 -13.02
C ASP A 231 -4.51 -1.58 -13.68
N ASN A 232 -3.69 -0.73 -13.05
CA ASN A 232 -3.40 0.61 -13.59
C ASN A 232 -2.67 0.60 -14.95
N GLU A 233 -2.15 -0.54 -15.41
CA GLU A 233 -1.53 -0.70 -16.73
C GLU A 233 -2.46 -1.40 -17.74
N ASP A 234 -3.75 -1.53 -17.42
CA ASP A 234 -4.75 -2.29 -18.19
C ASP A 234 -4.43 -3.79 -18.30
N VAL A 235 -3.59 -4.32 -17.41
CA VAL A 235 -3.22 -5.73 -17.38
C VAL A 235 -4.18 -6.51 -16.49
N ARG A 236 -4.62 -7.67 -16.97
CA ARG A 236 -5.44 -8.63 -16.21
C ARG A 236 -4.61 -9.86 -15.86
N ALA A 237 -4.80 -10.39 -14.66
CA ALA A 237 -4.10 -11.58 -14.20
C ALA A 237 -5.00 -12.52 -13.35
N PRO A 238 -6.16 -12.96 -13.87
CA PRO A 238 -7.09 -13.79 -13.10
C PRO A 238 -6.48 -15.16 -12.75
N GLY A 239 -6.89 -15.70 -11.60
CA GLY A 239 -6.48 -17.03 -11.16
C GLY A 239 -5.81 -17.04 -9.79
N PRO A 240 -5.14 -18.14 -9.41
CA PRO A 240 -4.48 -18.25 -8.12
C PRO A 240 -3.41 -17.18 -7.89
N VAL A 241 -3.28 -16.69 -6.66
CA VAL A 241 -2.19 -15.78 -6.28
C VAL A 241 -0.85 -16.51 -6.37
N PRO A 242 0.11 -16.05 -7.19
CA PRO A 242 1.42 -16.68 -7.31
C PRO A 242 2.33 -16.25 -6.15
N LEU A 243 2.56 -17.15 -5.19
CA LEU A 243 3.56 -16.92 -4.14
C LEU A 243 4.97 -17.20 -4.66
N THR A 244 5.92 -16.32 -4.33
CA THR A 244 7.32 -16.46 -4.76
C THR A 244 8.03 -17.57 -3.98
N GLY A 245 8.88 -18.35 -4.66
CA GLY A 245 9.84 -19.26 -4.01
C GLY A 245 9.31 -20.58 -3.41
N SER A 246 8.00 -20.79 -3.28
CA SER A 246 7.47 -21.96 -2.55
C SER A 246 7.32 -23.24 -3.39
N GLY A 247 7.25 -23.15 -4.73
CA GLY A 247 6.94 -24.28 -5.64
C GLY A 247 5.60 -24.99 -5.37
N THR A 248 4.93 -24.63 -4.27
CA THR A 248 3.74 -25.24 -3.69
C THR A 248 2.69 -24.14 -3.58
N PRO A 249 1.43 -24.39 -3.98
CA PRO A 249 0.35 -23.43 -3.77
C PRO A 249 0.25 -23.01 -2.31
N GLY A 250 0.05 -21.72 -2.06
CA GLY A 250 -0.25 -21.22 -0.73
C GLY A 250 -1.61 -21.69 -0.19
N PRO A 251 -1.93 -21.38 1.07
CA PRO A 251 -3.26 -21.68 1.62
C PRO A 251 -4.35 -20.97 0.80
N GLN A 252 -5.54 -21.57 0.68
CA GLN A 252 -6.65 -20.92 -0.05
C GLN A 252 -7.10 -19.62 0.62
N TRP A 253 -7.00 -19.58 1.94
CA TRP A 253 -7.48 -18.50 2.79
C TRP A 253 -6.38 -18.11 3.77
N ALA A 254 -6.26 -16.81 4.04
CA ALA A 254 -5.47 -16.30 5.15
C ALA A 254 -6.39 -15.44 6.04
N ARG A 255 -6.22 -15.55 7.36
CA ARG A 255 -7.07 -14.84 8.32
C ARG A 255 -6.33 -13.61 8.89
N SER A 256 -7.06 -12.52 9.09
CA SER A 256 -6.59 -11.38 9.89
C SER A 256 -6.30 -11.82 11.33
N SER A 257 -5.21 -11.32 11.88
CA SER A 257 -4.86 -11.43 13.30
C SER A 257 -4.93 -10.09 14.03
N LEU A 258 -5.47 -9.04 13.39
CA LEU A 258 -5.80 -7.80 14.09
C LEU A 258 -6.89 -8.06 15.14
N PRO A 259 -6.87 -7.36 16.29
CA PRO A 259 -7.86 -7.54 17.35
C PRO A 259 -9.18 -6.85 16.98
N HIS A 260 -9.92 -7.45 16.03
CA HIS A 260 -11.11 -6.84 15.43
C HIS A 260 -12.14 -6.40 16.47
N ARG A 261 -12.38 -7.20 17.53
CA ARG A 261 -13.29 -6.84 18.60
C ARG A 261 -12.88 -5.52 19.28
N THR A 262 -11.63 -5.45 19.75
CA THR A 262 -11.04 -4.25 20.36
C THR A 262 -11.12 -3.06 19.40
N MET A 263 -10.76 -3.26 18.13
CA MET A 263 -10.82 -2.20 17.13
C MET A 263 -12.25 -1.69 16.88
N VAL A 264 -13.26 -2.57 16.86
CA VAL A 264 -14.66 -2.15 16.72
C VAL A 264 -15.13 -1.36 17.96
N THR A 265 -14.70 -1.73 19.17
CA THR A 265 -15.19 -1.12 20.41
C THR A 265 -14.40 0.09 20.89
N GLU A 266 -13.11 0.18 20.55
CA GLU A 266 -12.15 1.12 21.16
C GLU A 266 -11.49 2.07 20.15
N SER A 267 -11.75 1.92 18.84
CA SER A 267 -11.23 2.88 17.86
C SER A 267 -11.79 4.28 18.15
N SER A 268 -10.88 5.23 18.35
CA SER A 268 -11.25 6.64 18.48
C SER A 268 -11.71 7.21 17.14
N GLY A 269 -12.66 8.15 17.17
CA GLY A 269 -13.15 8.90 16.02
C GLY A 269 -14.64 8.74 15.78
N ASN A 270 -15.17 9.43 14.76
CA ASN A 270 -16.62 9.57 14.54
C ASN A 270 -17.14 8.70 13.39
N VAL A 271 -16.28 7.90 12.74
CA VAL A 271 -16.67 7.08 11.60
C VAL A 271 -16.86 5.64 12.05
N PRO A 272 -17.97 4.98 11.70
CA PRO A 272 -18.21 3.61 12.13
C PRO A 272 -17.09 2.66 11.70
N VAL A 273 -16.75 1.73 12.58
CA VAL A 273 -15.85 0.60 12.32
C VAL A 273 -16.66 -0.68 12.45
N ARG A 274 -16.63 -1.54 11.42
CA ARG A 274 -17.35 -2.82 11.44
C ARG A 274 -16.46 -3.96 10.98
N GLU A 275 -16.79 -5.18 11.40
CA GLU A 275 -16.16 -6.38 10.88
C GLU A 275 -16.89 -6.89 9.63
N ASN A 276 -16.15 -7.47 8.69
CA ASN A 276 -16.70 -8.25 7.59
C ASN A 276 -16.04 -9.64 7.54
N THR A 277 -16.88 -10.66 7.64
CA THR A 277 -16.50 -12.07 7.61
C THR A 277 -16.84 -12.76 6.30
N SER A 278 -17.60 -12.09 5.42
CA SER A 278 -18.19 -12.73 4.25
C SER A 278 -17.13 -13.12 3.22
N VAL A 279 -17.27 -14.25 2.55
CA VAL A 279 -16.36 -14.70 1.49
C VAL A 279 -17.13 -15.34 0.34
N VAL A 280 -16.53 -15.39 -0.85
CA VAL A 280 -17.01 -16.24 -1.95
C VAL A 280 -16.07 -17.42 -2.10
N GLU A 281 -16.59 -18.62 -1.91
CA GLU A 281 -15.83 -19.86 -1.96
C GLU A 281 -16.40 -20.83 -3.00
N VAL A 282 -15.58 -21.78 -3.43
CA VAL A 282 -16.07 -23.03 -4.04
C VAL A 282 -15.97 -24.12 -2.96
N PRO A 283 -17.09 -24.63 -2.42
CA PRO A 283 -17.08 -25.65 -1.37
C PRO A 283 -16.37 -26.93 -1.80
N ALA A 284 -15.86 -27.70 -0.83
CA ALA A 284 -15.26 -29.01 -1.11
C ALA A 284 -16.27 -29.94 -1.82
N GLY A 285 -15.87 -30.51 -2.96
CA GLY A 285 -16.73 -31.36 -3.79
C GLY A 285 -17.73 -30.61 -4.70
N SER A 286 -17.65 -29.28 -4.75
CA SER A 286 -18.41 -28.42 -5.67
C SER A 286 -17.48 -27.81 -6.72
N GLU A 287 -18.06 -27.35 -7.83
CA GLU A 287 -17.41 -26.43 -8.77
C GLU A 287 -18.06 -25.03 -8.78
N GLU A 288 -19.27 -24.90 -8.20
CA GLU A 288 -20.03 -23.66 -8.18
C GLU A 288 -19.59 -22.76 -7.00
N PRO A 289 -19.29 -21.47 -7.27
CA PRO A 289 -19.04 -20.49 -6.22
C PRO A 289 -20.29 -20.16 -5.41
N VAL A 290 -20.13 -19.96 -4.09
CA VAL A 290 -21.20 -19.54 -3.18
C VAL A 290 -20.72 -18.45 -2.23
N LEU A 291 -21.61 -17.53 -1.88
CA LEU A 291 -21.39 -16.55 -0.81
C LEU A 291 -21.57 -17.23 0.55
N ARG A 292 -20.63 -17.00 1.47
CA ARG A 292 -20.70 -17.39 2.88
C ARG A 292 -20.60 -16.15 3.75
N SER A 293 -21.57 -15.93 4.64
CA SER A 293 -21.55 -14.82 5.59
C SER A 293 -20.48 -14.98 6.67
N ASP A 294 -20.22 -16.22 7.10
CA ASP A 294 -19.47 -16.51 8.33
C ASP A 294 -18.06 -17.06 8.07
N GLY A 295 -17.47 -16.68 6.92
CA GLY A 295 -16.15 -17.14 6.50
C GLY A 295 -16.15 -18.46 5.72
N PRO A 296 -14.95 -18.94 5.35
CA PRO A 296 -14.80 -20.11 4.49
C PRO A 296 -15.06 -21.43 5.23
N THR A 297 -15.62 -22.40 4.52
CA THR A 297 -15.77 -23.77 4.99
C THR A 297 -14.49 -24.58 4.83
N ALA A 298 -14.33 -25.61 5.67
CA ALA A 298 -13.13 -26.45 5.65
C ALA A 298 -12.93 -27.13 4.29
N GLY A 299 -11.72 -26.99 3.73
CA GLY A 299 -11.35 -27.58 2.43
C GLY A 299 -11.90 -26.83 1.20
N SER A 300 -12.54 -25.67 1.38
CA SER A 300 -13.02 -24.87 0.25
C SER A 300 -11.88 -24.20 -0.53
N ARG A 301 -12.15 -23.89 -1.80
CA ARG A 301 -11.26 -23.14 -2.67
C ARG A 301 -11.68 -21.68 -2.72
N ALA A 302 -10.72 -20.76 -2.74
CA ALA A 302 -11.01 -19.34 -2.69
C ALA A 302 -11.43 -18.76 -4.04
N ARG A 303 -12.37 -17.80 -3.98
CA ARG A 303 -12.73 -16.92 -5.10
C ARG A 303 -12.65 -15.46 -4.71
N GLU A 304 -13.19 -15.11 -3.53
CA GLU A 304 -13.15 -13.76 -2.98
C GLU A 304 -13.01 -13.79 -1.46
N GLY A 305 -12.07 -13.01 -0.93
CA GLY A 305 -11.97 -12.71 0.49
C GLY A 305 -13.03 -11.70 0.88
N SER A 306 -13.08 -11.36 2.17
CA SER A 306 -14.02 -10.37 2.66
C SER A 306 -13.75 -8.97 2.09
N GLY A 307 -12.47 -8.66 1.80
CA GLY A 307 -12.06 -7.48 1.05
C GLY A 307 -12.07 -7.65 -0.48
N GLY A 308 -12.73 -8.68 -1.01
CA GLY A 308 -12.76 -9.01 -2.44
C GLY A 308 -11.57 -9.87 -2.91
N ASN A 309 -11.20 -9.73 -4.18
CA ASN A 309 -10.12 -10.48 -4.85
C ASN A 309 -9.21 -9.59 -5.73
N GLY A 310 -9.17 -8.30 -5.39
CA GLY A 310 -8.26 -7.32 -6.00
C GLY A 310 -6.89 -7.28 -5.32
N LEU A 311 -6.07 -6.29 -5.70
CA LEU A 311 -4.72 -6.09 -5.12
C LEU A 311 -4.73 -5.76 -3.63
N PHE A 312 -5.78 -5.10 -3.12
CA PHE A 312 -5.93 -4.82 -1.69
C PHE A 312 -6.07 -6.12 -0.89
N ASN A 313 -6.90 -7.05 -1.37
CA ASN A 313 -6.99 -8.41 -0.84
C ASN A 313 -5.65 -9.16 -0.96
N GLU A 314 -4.95 -9.05 -2.10
CA GLU A 314 -3.69 -9.78 -2.29
C GLU A 314 -2.58 -9.31 -1.34
N LEU A 315 -2.51 -8.01 -1.03
CA LEU A 315 -1.55 -7.48 -0.05
C LEU A 315 -1.81 -8.07 1.33
N ALA A 316 -3.09 -8.09 1.73
CA ALA A 316 -3.53 -8.67 2.99
C ALA A 316 -3.22 -10.18 3.06
N TYR A 317 -3.52 -10.92 1.99
CA TYR A 317 -3.24 -12.34 1.86
C TYR A 317 -1.74 -12.64 1.99
N ARG A 318 -0.89 -11.94 1.22
CA ARG A 318 0.57 -12.12 1.26
C ARG A 318 1.16 -11.74 2.62
N GLY A 319 0.71 -10.63 3.21
CA GLY A 319 1.12 -10.22 4.55
C GLY A 319 0.78 -11.25 5.63
N ALA A 320 -0.44 -11.78 5.60
CA ALA A 320 -0.89 -12.83 6.51
C ALA A 320 -0.10 -14.15 6.32
N VAL A 321 0.17 -14.55 5.08
CA VAL A 321 1.02 -15.73 4.78
C VAL A 321 2.44 -15.53 5.30
N LEU A 322 3.03 -14.34 5.14
CA LEU A 322 4.36 -14.02 5.67
C LEU A 322 4.39 -14.08 7.20
N ARG A 323 3.36 -13.53 7.87
CA ARG A 323 3.18 -13.63 9.33
C ARG A 323 3.09 -15.10 9.76
N ASP A 324 2.26 -15.90 9.11
CA ASP A 324 2.04 -17.31 9.50
C ASP A 324 3.28 -18.18 9.28
N ALA A 325 4.13 -17.80 8.32
CA ALA A 325 5.43 -18.43 8.12
C ALA A 325 6.49 -17.98 9.14
N ALA A 326 6.26 -16.86 9.84
CA ALA A 326 7.19 -16.33 10.84
C ALA A 326 6.92 -16.93 12.23
N SER A 327 7.95 -16.98 13.08
CA SER A 327 7.84 -17.49 14.45
C SER A 327 7.37 -16.45 15.47
N ARG A 328 6.89 -15.28 15.02
CA ARG A 328 6.47 -14.17 15.88
C ARG A 328 5.00 -13.85 15.65
N ASN A 329 4.27 -13.60 16.73
CA ASN A 329 2.88 -13.17 16.66
C ASN A 329 2.82 -11.66 16.40
N VAL A 330 2.82 -11.26 15.12
CA VAL A 330 2.63 -9.87 14.70
C VAL A 330 1.18 -9.69 14.22
N PRO A 331 0.31 -8.97 14.95
CA PRO A 331 -1.02 -8.59 14.47
C PRO A 331 -0.96 -8.03 13.06
N THR A 332 -1.70 -8.66 12.15
CA THR A 332 -1.67 -8.36 10.72
C THR A 332 -3.05 -8.49 10.13
N GLY A 333 -3.50 -7.50 9.37
CA GLY A 333 -4.82 -7.54 8.75
C GLY A 333 -5.08 -6.38 7.81
N HIS A 334 -6.30 -6.33 7.29
CA HIS A 334 -6.72 -5.38 6.26
C HIS A 334 -7.93 -4.58 6.73
N ILE A 335 -7.84 -3.27 6.53
CA ILE A 335 -8.91 -2.32 6.83
C ILE A 335 -9.29 -1.63 5.53
N ARG A 336 -10.54 -1.78 5.10
CA ARG A 336 -11.09 -0.93 4.06
C ARG A 336 -11.43 0.44 4.62
N THR A 337 -10.99 1.50 3.95
CA THR A 337 -11.25 2.90 4.29
C THR A 337 -12.41 3.43 3.47
N PRO A 338 -13.22 4.39 3.97
CA PRO A 338 -14.21 5.06 3.15
C PRO A 338 -13.58 5.78 1.94
N PRO A 339 -14.31 5.96 0.83
CA PRO A 339 -13.82 6.79 -0.26
C PRO A 339 -13.75 8.25 0.17
N LEU A 340 -12.79 9.00 -0.38
CA LEU A 340 -12.71 10.44 -0.15
C LEU A 340 -13.91 11.16 -0.76
N ARG A 341 -14.41 12.18 -0.07
CA ARG A 341 -15.45 13.06 -0.62
C ARG A 341 -14.93 13.75 -1.88
N SER A 342 -15.66 13.59 -2.98
CA SER A 342 -15.34 14.27 -4.25
C SER A 342 -15.69 15.75 -4.18
N GLY A 343 -14.74 16.67 -4.46
CA GLY A 343 -15.01 18.10 -4.52
C GLY A 343 -13.83 18.94 -5.01
N SER A 344 -14.11 19.93 -5.86
CA SER A 344 -13.13 20.84 -6.49
C SER A 344 -12.80 22.08 -5.67
N ASP A 345 -13.16 22.13 -4.39
CA ASP A 345 -12.86 23.28 -3.52
C ASP A 345 -12.84 22.84 -2.06
N GLU A 346 -11.65 22.60 -1.52
CA GLU A 346 -11.42 22.29 -0.10
C GLU A 346 -11.73 23.49 0.83
N ARG A 347 -12.27 24.60 0.28
CA ARG A 347 -12.63 25.83 1.02
C ARG A 347 -14.12 26.12 1.11
N ARG A 348 -15.01 25.24 0.63
CA ARG A 348 -16.45 25.41 0.82
C ARG A 348 -17.04 24.20 1.51
N GLU A 349 -17.44 24.41 2.76
CA GLU A 349 -18.44 23.59 3.45
C GLU A 349 -19.67 23.48 2.55
N THR A 350 -19.75 22.38 1.81
CA THR A 350 -20.95 22.02 1.07
C THR A 350 -21.83 21.23 2.02
N THR A 351 -22.80 21.93 2.60
CA THR A 351 -23.91 21.36 3.36
C THR A 351 -24.85 20.60 2.43
N GLY A 352 -24.51 19.33 2.22
CA GLY A 352 -25.35 18.29 1.60
C GLY A 352 -24.79 16.92 1.98
N PRO A 353 -25.59 15.83 1.95
CA PRO A 353 -25.10 14.49 2.27
C PRO A 353 -24.18 14.01 1.14
N GLY A 354 -22.93 14.43 1.17
CA GLY A 354 -21.89 13.94 0.28
C GLY A 354 -21.40 12.59 0.80
N ILE A 355 -21.62 11.53 0.04
CA ILE A 355 -20.97 10.23 0.26
C ILE A 355 -19.45 10.47 0.24
N GLY A 356 -18.77 10.04 1.31
CA GLY A 356 -17.32 10.13 1.44
C GLY A 356 -16.84 10.98 2.61
N ILE A 357 -15.64 10.62 3.08
CA ILE A 357 -14.96 11.19 4.25
C ILE A 357 -14.06 12.36 3.83
N SER A 358 -13.89 13.38 4.68
CA SER A 358 -12.84 14.38 4.45
C SER A 358 -11.46 13.79 4.72
N ARG A 359 -10.39 14.38 4.16
CA ARG A 359 -9.02 13.91 4.44
C ARG A 359 -8.65 14.02 5.92
N ALA A 360 -9.08 15.09 6.58
CA ALA A 360 -8.81 15.31 8.00
C ALA A 360 -9.47 14.23 8.86
N GLU A 361 -10.78 13.97 8.65
CA GLU A 361 -11.52 12.92 9.38
C GLU A 361 -10.93 11.52 9.10
N LEU A 362 -10.53 11.24 7.86
CA LEU A 362 -9.87 9.98 7.49
C LEU A 362 -8.56 9.78 8.26
N VAL A 363 -7.69 10.79 8.26
CA VAL A 363 -6.40 10.72 8.94
C VAL A 363 -6.58 10.60 10.44
N GLU A 364 -7.50 11.37 11.02
CA GLU A 364 -7.83 11.30 12.45
C GLU A 364 -8.36 9.93 12.84
N GLN A 365 -9.30 9.37 12.08
CA GLN A 365 -9.86 8.04 12.35
C GLN A 365 -8.79 6.96 12.22
N VAL A 366 -7.99 6.94 11.14
CA VAL A 366 -6.92 5.93 10.97
C VAL A 366 -5.91 6.05 12.10
N ARG A 367 -5.53 7.27 12.50
CA ARG A 367 -4.65 7.52 13.66
C ARG A 367 -5.25 6.94 14.95
N GLY A 368 -6.56 7.10 15.17
CA GLY A 368 -7.29 6.55 16.31
C GLY A 368 -7.42 5.02 16.33
N MET A 369 -7.30 4.37 15.17
CA MET A 369 -7.34 2.91 15.04
C MET A 369 -5.98 2.24 15.31
N VAL A 370 -4.86 2.94 15.14
CA VAL A 370 -3.52 2.33 15.27
C VAL A 370 -3.24 1.78 16.69
N PRO A 371 -3.53 2.51 17.79
CA PRO A 371 -3.37 1.95 19.13
C PRO A 371 -4.20 0.69 19.35
N ALA A 372 -5.46 0.67 18.88
CA ALA A 372 -6.34 -0.49 19.01
C ALA A 372 -5.80 -1.71 18.25
N ALA A 373 -5.09 -1.52 17.13
CA ALA A 373 -4.48 -2.60 16.34
C ALA A 373 -3.34 -3.33 17.06
N LEU A 374 -2.69 -2.69 18.04
CA LEU A 374 -1.65 -3.31 18.88
C LEU A 374 -2.25 -4.26 19.93
N GLY A 375 -3.56 -4.18 20.17
CA GLY A 375 -4.24 -4.88 21.26
C GLY A 375 -3.86 -4.27 22.60
N GLY A 376 -4.84 -3.70 23.31
CA GLY A 376 -4.65 -3.39 24.72
C GLY A 376 -4.19 -4.66 25.45
N SER A 377 -3.13 -4.57 26.24
CA SER A 377 -2.74 -5.62 27.17
C SER A 377 -3.75 -5.68 28.31
N THR A 378 -4.97 -6.13 28.03
CA THR A 378 -6.00 -6.39 29.04
C THR A 378 -6.85 -7.56 28.59
N ASP A 379 -6.33 -8.76 28.82
CA ASP A 379 -7.11 -9.90 29.32
C ASP A 379 -6.13 -11.05 29.61
N THR A 380 -5.38 -10.90 30.71
CA THR A 380 -5.11 -12.03 31.59
C THR A 380 -6.21 -12.02 32.66
N ASP A 381 -7.18 -12.93 32.51
CA ASP A 381 -7.73 -13.73 33.60
C ASP A 381 -8.39 -15.01 33.04
#